data_AF-A0A4Y2P6Q1-F1
#
_entry.id   AF-A0A4Y2P6Q1-F1
#
_cell.length_a   1.000
_cell.length_b   1.000
_cell.length_c   1.000
_cell.angle_alpha   90.00
_cell.angle_beta   90.00
_cell.angle_gamma   90.00
#
_symmetry.space_group_name_H-M   'P 1'
#
loop_
_entity.id
_entity.type
_entity.pdbx_description
1 polymer ?
#
loop_
_entity_poly.entity_id
_entity_poly.type
_entity_poly.pdbx_seq_one_letter_code
_entity_poly.pdbx_strand_id
1 'polypeptide(L)'
;MAELSSEGEDQNVAVTQDDSDVDMEELMRKEIQETNEVETTSVTKGRTLLKYVLHLNECSREVDEHVVFRYEGEFFPEKNVSITESGMKISSMQRTLKSWKWCNQPDVKDYLWEDVAGHIGTPKLACRRRFHAVPELQNIYGI
;
A
#
# COMPACT_ATOMS: atom_id res chain seq x y z
N MET A 1 62.67 -7.33 -61.70
CA MET A 1 61.29 -7.54 -62.22
C MET A 1 60.39 -7.71 -61.01
N ALA A 2 59.40 -6.89 -60.71
CA ALA A 2 58.87 -5.68 -61.34
C ALA A 2 58.38 -4.75 -60.21
N GLU A 3 58.49 -3.44 -60.42
CA GLU A 3 57.80 -2.39 -59.66
C GLU A 3 56.30 -2.49 -59.89
N LEU A 4 55.48 -2.04 -58.94
CA LEU A 4 54.22 -1.34 -59.22
C LEU A 4 53.70 -0.61 -57.98
N SER A 5 53.50 0.68 -58.19
CA SER A 5 52.96 1.73 -57.31
C SER A 5 51.43 1.78 -57.43
N SER A 6 50.72 2.25 -56.40
CA SER A 6 49.33 2.80 -56.47
C SER A 6 49.00 3.37 -55.07
N GLU A 7 49.01 4.70 -54.89
CA GLU A 7 47.84 5.61 -54.92
C GLU A 7 46.72 5.13 -53.97
N GLY A 8 46.31 5.81 -52.91
CA GLY A 8 46.20 7.25 -52.69
C GLY A 8 44.72 7.61 -52.65
N GLU A 9 44.05 7.49 -51.49
CA GLU A 9 42.70 8.02 -51.28
C GLU A 9 42.55 8.63 -49.88
N ASP A 10 42.71 9.95 -49.82
CA ASP A 10 42.35 10.80 -48.69
C ASP A 10 40.82 10.94 -48.63
N GLN A 11 40.19 10.26 -47.67
CA GLN A 11 38.77 10.43 -47.40
C GLN A 11 38.56 11.64 -46.48
N ASN A 12 38.16 12.76 -47.08
CA ASN A 12 37.62 13.92 -46.38
C ASN A 12 36.26 13.58 -45.76
N VAL A 13 36.23 13.29 -44.47
CA VAL A 13 35.00 13.17 -43.69
C VAL A 13 34.53 14.58 -43.35
N ALA A 14 33.51 15.05 -44.07
CA ALA A 14 32.80 16.28 -43.74
C ALA A 14 32.06 16.08 -42.40
N VAL A 15 32.62 16.68 -41.35
CA VAL A 15 31.97 16.79 -40.04
C VAL A 15 30.90 17.87 -40.14
N THR A 16 29.65 17.46 -40.27
CA THR A 16 28.49 18.32 -40.02
C THR A 16 28.26 18.38 -38.52
N GLN A 17 28.67 19.46 -37.88
CA GLN A 17 28.21 19.78 -36.52
C GLN A 17 26.76 20.26 -36.64
N ASP A 18 25.84 19.37 -36.30
CA ASP A 18 24.43 19.68 -36.10
C ASP A 18 24.30 20.24 -34.67
N ASP A 19 24.52 21.55 -34.53
CA ASP A 19 24.28 22.32 -33.31
C ASP A 19 22.76 22.46 -33.12
N SER A 20 22.11 21.35 -32.81
CA SER A 20 20.75 21.35 -32.31
C SER A 20 20.80 21.80 -30.84
N ASP A 21 20.48 23.08 -30.62
CA ASP A 21 20.19 23.63 -29.31
C ASP A 21 19.01 22.84 -28.72
N VAL A 22 19.33 21.80 -27.96
CA VAL A 22 18.35 21.01 -27.22
C VAL A 22 17.78 21.92 -26.15
N ASP A 23 16.52 22.33 -26.35
CA ASP A 23 15.75 23.16 -25.45
C ASP A 23 15.69 22.50 -24.06
N MET A 24 16.50 23.04 -23.14
CA MET A 24 16.65 22.54 -21.77
C MET A 24 15.33 22.57 -21.00
N GLU A 25 14.35 23.36 -21.47
CA GLU A 25 13.00 23.43 -20.90
C GLU A 25 12.15 22.19 -21.21
N GLU A 26 12.38 21.52 -22.35
CA GLU A 26 11.66 20.30 -22.72
C GLU A 26 12.14 19.09 -21.90
N LEU A 27 13.42 19.06 -21.53
CA LEU A 27 14.01 17.98 -20.72
C LEU A 27 13.41 17.97 -19.30
N MET A 28 13.27 19.14 -18.67
CA MET A 28 12.70 19.24 -17.31
C MET A 28 11.22 18.87 -17.25
N ARG A 29 10.45 19.03 -18.34
CA ARG A 29 9.03 18.65 -18.34
C ARG A 29 8.81 17.13 -18.41
N LYS A 30 9.74 16.38 -19.02
CA LYS A 30 9.65 14.90 -19.10
C LYS A 30 9.97 14.24 -17.76
N GLU A 31 10.92 14.78 -17.01
CA GLU A 31 11.34 14.25 -15.71
C GLU A 31 10.23 14.38 -14.63
N ILE A 32 9.37 15.39 -14.72
CA ILE A 32 8.24 15.60 -13.79
C ILE A 32 7.04 14.65 -14.09
N GLN A 33 6.89 14.17 -15.33
CA GLN A 33 5.83 13.20 -15.65
C GLN A 33 6.21 11.77 -15.24
N GLU A 34 7.47 11.39 -15.33
CA GLU A 34 7.93 10.03 -15.03
C GLU A 34 7.88 9.69 -13.53
N THR A 35 8.02 10.68 -12.64
CA THR A 35 7.96 10.46 -11.19
C THR A 35 6.56 10.21 -10.63
N ASN A 36 5.49 10.53 -11.36
CA ASN A 36 4.11 10.34 -10.88
C ASN A 36 3.51 8.96 -11.20
N GLU A 37 4.02 8.22 -12.19
CA GLU A 37 3.53 6.86 -12.50
C GLU A 37 4.15 5.77 -11.62
N VAL A 38 5.35 5.99 -11.06
CA VAL A 38 6.05 4.97 -10.27
C VAL A 38 5.48 4.83 -8.84
N GLU A 39 4.89 5.88 -8.26
CA GLU A 39 4.37 5.82 -6.89
C GLU A 39 3.02 5.10 -6.77
N THR A 40 2.20 5.11 -7.81
CA THR A 40 0.87 4.46 -7.76
C THR A 40 0.95 2.93 -7.84
N THR A 41 2.00 2.38 -8.46
CA THR A 41 2.17 0.91 -8.61
C THR A 41 2.77 0.24 -7.37
N SER A 42 3.51 0.98 -6.53
CA SER A 42 4.09 0.43 -5.30
C SER A 42 3.06 0.29 -4.17
N VAL A 43 2.12 1.25 -4.06
CA VAL A 43 1.07 1.26 -3.04
C VAL A 43 0.06 0.13 -3.23
N THR A 44 -0.29 -0.19 -4.49
CA THR A 44 -1.23 -1.27 -4.80
C THR A 44 -0.64 -2.66 -4.52
N LYS A 45 0.66 -2.85 -4.79
CA LYS A 45 1.36 -4.12 -4.55
C LYS A 45 1.54 -4.45 -3.06
N GLY A 46 1.70 -3.44 -2.21
CA GLY A 46 1.80 -3.63 -0.75
C GLY A 46 0.48 -4.10 -0.10
N ARG A 47 -0.66 -3.57 -0.57
CA ARG A 47 -1.99 -3.90 -0.01
C ARG A 47 -2.40 -5.36 -0.26
N THR A 48 -2.10 -5.92 -1.43
CA THR A 48 -2.42 -7.31 -1.76
C THR A 48 -1.57 -8.31 -0.96
N LEU A 49 -0.29 -7.99 -0.72
CA LEU A 49 0.59 -8.81 0.12
C LEU A 49 0.07 -8.94 1.55
N LEU A 50 -0.42 -7.85 2.15
CA LEU A 50 -0.94 -7.86 3.52
C LEU A 50 -2.20 -8.72 3.67
N LYS A 51 -3.16 -8.62 2.74
CA LYS A 51 -4.35 -9.48 2.74
C LYS A 51 -3.98 -10.97 2.72
N TYR A 52 -2.97 -11.32 1.93
CA TYR A 52 -2.48 -12.70 1.83
C TYR A 52 -1.78 -13.17 3.11
N VAL A 53 -0.91 -12.34 3.68
CA VAL A 53 -0.15 -12.66 4.91
C VAL A 53 -1.06 -12.81 6.13
N LEU A 54 -2.12 -12.01 6.20
CA LEU A 54 -3.06 -12.00 7.34
C LEU A 54 -4.28 -12.90 7.13
N HIS A 55 -4.40 -13.54 5.97
CA HIS A 55 -5.56 -14.36 5.59
C HIS A 55 -6.90 -13.63 5.78
N LEU A 56 -6.93 -12.33 5.46
CA LEU A 56 -8.14 -11.51 5.59
C LEU A 56 -9.09 -11.78 4.44
N ASN A 57 -10.38 -11.90 4.75
CA ASN A 57 -11.43 -12.02 3.75
C ASN A 57 -11.86 -10.64 3.23
N GLU A 58 -12.62 -10.63 2.14
CA GLU A 58 -13.30 -9.44 1.68
C GLU A 58 -14.40 -9.01 2.67
N CYS A 59 -14.53 -7.71 2.90
CA CYS A 59 -15.50 -7.14 3.85
C CYS A 59 -16.87 -6.99 3.18
N SER A 60 -17.92 -7.52 3.82
CA SER A 60 -19.30 -7.45 3.31
C SER A 60 -19.94 -6.06 3.51
N ARG A 61 -19.29 -5.21 4.31
CA ARG A 61 -19.75 -3.87 4.68
C ARG A 61 -21.08 -3.91 5.43
N GLU A 62 -21.23 -4.88 6.33
CA GLU A 62 -22.44 -5.07 7.12
C GLU A 62 -22.26 -4.51 8.54
N VAL A 63 -23.36 -4.10 9.16
CA VAL A 63 -23.35 -3.71 10.59
C VAL A 63 -23.07 -4.96 11.43
N ASP A 64 -22.39 -4.79 12.56
CA ASP A 64 -21.90 -5.84 13.45
C ASP A 64 -20.79 -6.75 12.89
N GLU A 65 -20.34 -6.49 11.66
CA GLU A 65 -19.18 -7.16 11.07
C GLU A 65 -17.88 -6.80 11.84
N HIS A 66 -16.97 -7.77 11.98
CA HIS A 66 -15.66 -7.55 12.56
C HIS A 66 -14.64 -7.39 11.44
N VAL A 67 -13.85 -6.32 11.52
CA VAL A 67 -12.89 -5.95 10.48
C VAL A 67 -11.54 -5.63 11.09
N VAL A 68 -10.50 -5.67 10.25
CA VAL A 68 -9.19 -5.10 10.58
C VAL A 68 -9.07 -3.75 9.92
N PHE A 69 -8.79 -2.75 10.73
CA PHE A 69 -8.61 -1.37 10.32
C PHE A 69 -7.14 -0.98 10.41
N ARG A 70 -6.65 -0.20 9.44
CA ARG A 70 -5.27 0.28 9.41
C ARG A 70 -5.22 1.74 9.86
N TYR A 71 -4.53 2.00 10.96
CA TYR A 71 -4.35 3.36 11.50
C TYR A 71 -2.89 3.57 11.87
N GLU A 72 -2.28 4.66 11.37
CA GLU A 72 -0.88 5.01 11.62
C GLU A 72 0.13 3.86 11.34
N GLY A 73 -0.17 3.01 10.35
CA GLY A 73 0.67 1.85 9.99
C GLY A 73 0.48 0.61 10.86
N GLU A 74 -0.34 0.68 11.91
CA GLU A 74 -0.73 -0.46 12.75
C GLU A 74 -2.11 -1.01 12.35
N PHE A 75 -2.38 -2.27 12.75
CA PHE A 75 -3.64 -2.98 12.47
C PHE A 75 -4.44 -3.21 13.75
N PHE A 76 -5.69 -2.76 13.76
CA PHE A 76 -6.57 -2.87 14.91
C PHE A 76 -7.81 -3.69 14.54
N PRO A 77 -8.25 -4.63 15.40
CA PRO A 77 -9.52 -5.30 15.22
C PRO A 77 -10.63 -4.38 15.72
N GLU A 78 -11.67 -4.27 14.91
CA GLU A 78 -12.76 -3.34 15.13
C GLU A 78 -14.09 -3.98 14.78
N LYS A 79 -15.17 -3.37 15.27
CA LYS A 79 -16.54 -3.77 14.98
C LYS A 79 -17.28 -2.63 14.31
N ASN A 80 -17.91 -2.91 13.18
CA ASN A 80 -18.78 -1.96 12.50
C ASN A 80 -20.06 -1.74 13.31
N VAL A 81 -20.28 -0.51 13.76
CA VAL A 81 -21.43 -0.12 14.58
C VAL A 81 -22.54 0.44 13.70
N SER A 82 -22.20 1.21 12.67
CA SER A 82 -23.18 1.74 11.71
C SER A 82 -22.49 2.18 10.43
N ILE A 83 -23.19 2.07 9.31
CA ILE A 83 -22.70 2.52 8.01
C ILE A 83 -23.23 3.94 7.77
N THR A 84 -22.38 4.81 7.25
CA THR A 84 -22.73 6.18 6.86
C THR A 84 -22.56 6.35 5.35
N GLU A 85 -23.02 7.45 4.78
CA GLU A 85 -22.85 7.71 3.33
C GLU A 85 -21.37 7.80 2.93
N SER A 86 -20.53 8.36 3.80
CA SER A 86 -19.10 8.54 3.55
C SER A 86 -18.22 7.35 3.98
N GLY A 87 -18.74 6.43 4.79
CA GLY A 87 -17.91 5.40 5.40
C GLY A 87 -18.64 4.55 6.43
N MET A 88 -18.02 4.42 7.60
CA MET A 88 -18.58 3.64 8.71
C MET A 88 -18.15 4.19 10.06
N LYS A 89 -18.95 3.90 11.07
CA LYS A 89 -18.61 4.10 12.48
C LYS A 89 -18.16 2.78 13.06
N ILE A 90 -16.97 2.77 13.61
CA ILE A 90 -16.39 1.57 14.21
C ILE A 90 -16.12 1.76 15.68
N SER A 91 -16.19 0.65 16.41
CA SER A 91 -15.73 0.54 17.79
C SER A 91 -14.45 -0.28 17.77
N SER A 92 -13.36 0.28 18.29
CA SER A 92 -12.04 -0.38 18.28
C SER A 92 -11.81 -1.22 19.54
N MET A 93 -11.08 -2.32 19.39
CA MET A 93 -10.55 -3.04 20.55
C MET A 93 -9.24 -2.42 21.01
N GLN A 94 -9.06 -2.31 22.33
CA GLN A 94 -7.78 -1.94 22.92
C GLN A 94 -6.86 -3.17 22.99
N ARG A 95 -5.66 -3.03 22.43
CA ARG A 95 -4.60 -4.02 22.59
C ARG A 95 -4.10 -4.04 24.03
N THR A 96 -3.90 -5.24 24.56
CA THR A 96 -3.16 -5.51 25.79
C THR A 96 -1.98 -6.43 25.47
N LEU A 97 -1.15 -6.79 26.45
CA LEU A 97 0.08 -7.57 26.24
C LEU A 97 -0.06 -8.76 25.28
N LYS A 98 -1.12 -9.57 25.43
CA LYS A 98 -1.36 -10.78 24.62
C LYS A 98 -2.83 -10.99 24.28
N SER A 99 -3.62 -9.92 24.25
CA SER A 99 -5.06 -10.04 24.01
C SER A 99 -5.69 -8.71 23.65
N TRP A 100 -6.92 -8.78 23.19
CA TRP A 100 -7.72 -7.62 22.82
C TRP A 100 -8.88 -7.46 23.80
N LYS A 101 -9.29 -6.23 24.06
CA LYS A 101 -10.43 -5.95 24.93
C LYS A 101 -11.26 -4.83 24.33
N TRP A 102 -12.58 -5.01 24.28
CA TRP A 102 -13.47 -3.90 23.93
C TRP A 102 -13.35 -2.77 24.95
N CYS A 103 -13.23 -1.54 24.45
CA CYS A 103 -13.24 -0.36 25.31
C CYS A 103 -14.55 -0.31 26.11
N ASN A 104 -14.48 0.04 27.39
CA ASN A 104 -15.68 0.15 28.24
C ASN A 104 -16.58 1.32 27.78
N GLN A 105 -15.95 2.38 27.27
CA GLN A 105 -16.60 3.46 26.56
C GLN A 105 -16.19 3.30 25.09
N PRO A 106 -17.12 2.99 24.18
CA PRO A 106 -16.77 2.82 22.78
C PRO A 106 -16.29 4.16 22.22
N ASP A 107 -15.07 4.19 21.71
CA ASP A 107 -14.56 5.31 20.92
C ASP A 107 -15.11 5.15 19.51
N VAL A 108 -16.31 5.71 19.29
CA VAL A 108 -17.00 5.62 18.00
C VAL A 108 -16.54 6.80 17.15
N LYS A 109 -15.74 6.51 16.13
CA LYS A 109 -15.25 7.49 15.15
C LYS A 109 -15.71 7.11 13.75
N ASP A 110 -15.89 8.13 12.92
CA ASP A 110 -16.21 7.98 11.50
C ASP A 110 -14.91 7.75 10.72
N TYR A 111 -14.88 6.70 9.93
CA TYR A 111 -13.73 6.35 9.09
C TYR A 111 -14.15 5.93 7.68
N LEU A 112 -13.19 6.01 6.75
CA LEU A 112 -13.37 5.65 5.35
C LEU A 112 -13.17 4.16 5.12
N TRP A 113 -13.84 3.61 4.10
CA TRP A 113 -13.68 2.21 3.68
C TRP A 113 -12.28 1.88 3.17
N GLU A 114 -11.50 2.88 2.76
CA GLU A 114 -10.16 2.71 2.20
C GLU A 114 -9.10 2.27 3.23
N ASP A 115 -9.40 2.51 4.50
CA ASP A 115 -8.56 2.15 5.64
C ASP A 115 -8.89 0.76 6.20
N VAL A 116 -9.96 0.13 5.70
CA VAL A 116 -10.32 -1.25 6.02
C VAL A 116 -9.37 -2.20 5.29
N ALA A 117 -8.57 -2.94 6.05
CA ALA A 117 -7.67 -3.95 5.51
C ALA A 117 -8.43 -5.20 5.03
N GLY A 118 -9.46 -5.61 5.78
CA GLY A 118 -10.31 -6.75 5.43
C GLY A 118 -11.16 -7.26 6.60
N HIS A 119 -11.95 -8.29 6.31
CA HIS A 119 -12.81 -8.97 7.27
C HIS A 119 -12.04 -9.95 8.14
N ILE A 120 -12.43 -10.05 9.42
CA ILE A 120 -11.96 -11.06 10.36
C ILE A 120 -13.13 -11.83 10.97
N GLY A 121 -12.85 -13.04 11.43
CA GLY A 121 -13.82 -13.78 12.22
C GLY A 121 -14.13 -13.08 13.54
N THR A 122 -15.26 -13.46 14.15
CA THR A 122 -15.64 -12.95 15.47
C THR A 122 -14.54 -13.19 16.50
N PRO A 123 -14.04 -12.15 17.20
CA PRO A 123 -13.02 -12.28 18.24
C PRO A 123 -13.43 -13.28 19.32
N LYS A 124 -12.63 -14.32 19.53
CA LYS A 124 -12.93 -15.42 20.45
C LYS A 124 -12.65 -15.00 21.89
N LEU A 125 -13.57 -15.24 22.82
CA LEU A 125 -13.33 -14.96 24.24
C LEU A 125 -12.14 -15.80 24.75
N ALA A 126 -11.05 -15.15 25.12
CA ALA A 126 -9.83 -15.79 25.63
C ALA A 126 -9.92 -16.06 27.14
N CYS A 127 -10.56 -15.18 27.91
CA CYS A 127 -10.78 -15.42 29.34
C CYS A 127 -12.01 -14.69 29.91
N ARG A 128 -12.39 -15.04 31.15
CA ARG A 128 -13.57 -14.49 31.86
C ARG A 128 -13.54 -12.97 32.06
N ARG A 129 -12.37 -12.32 31.93
CA ARG A 129 -12.20 -10.87 32.11
C ARG A 129 -12.50 -10.06 30.82
N ARG A 130 -13.26 -10.63 29.88
CA ARG A 130 -13.64 -10.02 28.58
C ARG A 130 -12.45 -9.70 27.67
N PHE A 131 -11.41 -10.53 27.76
CA PHE A 131 -10.32 -10.49 26.78
C PHE A 131 -10.65 -11.43 25.63
N HIS A 132 -10.27 -11.02 24.43
CA HIS A 132 -10.51 -11.73 23.19
C HIS A 132 -9.19 -12.03 22.47
N ALA A 133 -9.16 -13.16 21.79
CA ALA A 133 -8.15 -13.53 20.82
C ALA A 133 -8.67 -13.21 19.41
N VAL A 134 -7.80 -12.63 18.58
CA VAL A 134 -8.04 -12.36 17.16
C VAL A 134 -6.96 -13.11 16.38
N PRO A 135 -7.23 -14.37 15.96
CA PRO A 135 -6.24 -15.24 15.34
C PRO A 135 -5.49 -14.60 14.17
N GLU A 136 -6.20 -13.81 13.36
CA GLU A 136 -5.70 -13.15 12.15
C GLU A 136 -4.59 -12.12 12.46
N LEU A 137 -4.57 -11.58 13.68
CA LEU A 137 -3.55 -10.61 14.12
C LEU A 137 -2.43 -11.23 14.97
N GLN A 138 -2.49 -12.53 15.29
CA GLN A 138 -1.48 -13.18 16.12
C GLN A 138 -0.10 -13.19 15.46
N ASN A 139 -0.06 -13.37 14.14
CA ASN A 139 1.19 -13.42 13.37
C ASN A 139 1.95 -12.08 13.35
N ILE A 140 1.24 -10.94 13.44
CA ILE A 140 1.87 -9.61 13.44
C ILE A 140 2.48 -9.31 14.81
N TYR A 141 1.72 -9.60 15.87
CA TYR A 141 2.04 -9.13 17.21
C TYR A 141 2.72 -10.19 18.10
N GLY A 142 2.87 -11.42 17.63
CA GLY A 142 3.48 -12.52 18.39
C GLY A 142 2.65 -12.91 19.62
N ILE A 143 1.31 -12.84 19.49
CA ILE A 143 0.34 -13.02 20.59
C ILE A 143 -0.13 -14.47 20.71
#